data_AF-A0A1G7CGR4-F1
#
_entry.id   AF-A0A1G7CGR4-F1
#
_cell.length_a   1.000
_cell.length_b   1.000
_cell.length_c   1.000
_cell.angle_alpha   90.00
_cell.angle_beta   90.00
_cell.angle_gamma   90.00
#
_symmetry.space_group_name_H-M   'P 1'
#
loop_
_entity.id
_entity.type
_entity.pdbx_description
1 polymer ?
#
loop_
_entity_poly.entity_id
_entity_poly.type
_entity_poly.pdbx_seq_one_letter_code
_entity_poly.pdbx_strand_id
1 'polypeptide(L)'
;MTTHQFDGHRFDTQVVLKDAEDGPEAVGLAAKCSCGWRGGDGDPGMEGKGGFAGPFCHPVSLTEDGEAEAEQAAEQEWLEDHIAGGAVVPAALADQIRSVGEQLDAMIEADEPMAVLAAIRLSGGYFARQARDAAMRASYLDHSWSQIGEALGISKQAAWERYGKSRPEKVS
;
A
#
# COMPACT_ATOMS: atom_id res chain seq x y z
N MET A 1 -17.72 6.80 10.45
CA MET A 1 -16.33 6.74 9.96
C MET A 1 -16.34 6.64 8.46
N THR A 2 -16.21 7.78 7.81
CA THR A 2 -16.07 7.91 6.36
C THR A 2 -14.72 7.28 6.00
N THR A 3 -14.68 6.33 5.06
CA THR A 3 -13.41 5.69 4.71
C THR A 3 -12.68 6.54 3.68
N HIS A 4 -11.69 7.32 4.12
CA HIS A 4 -10.89 8.15 3.23
C HIS A 4 -9.81 7.30 2.54
N GLN A 5 -9.82 7.31 1.20
CA GLN A 5 -8.93 6.49 0.37
C GLN A 5 -8.35 7.33 -0.77
N PHE A 6 -7.03 7.24 -0.96
CA PHE A 6 -6.30 7.87 -2.04
C PHE A 6 -5.30 6.88 -2.64
N ASP A 7 -5.39 6.58 -3.93
CA ASP A 7 -4.40 5.76 -4.66
C ASP A 7 -3.97 4.44 -3.96
N GLY A 8 -4.92 3.71 -3.37
CA GLY A 8 -4.64 2.48 -2.61
C GLY A 8 -4.15 2.68 -1.17
N HIS A 9 -3.84 3.92 -0.78
CA HIS A 9 -3.65 4.35 0.59
C HIS A 9 -5.01 4.58 1.26
N ARG A 10 -5.22 3.93 2.40
CA ARG A 10 -6.43 4.08 3.21
C ARG A 10 -6.05 4.71 4.54
N PHE A 11 -6.72 5.81 4.86
CA PHE A 11 -6.62 6.47 6.16
C PHE A 11 -7.28 5.62 7.25
N ASP A 12 -6.70 5.69 8.43
CA ASP A 12 -7.18 5.10 9.67
C ASP A 12 -6.65 5.93 10.84
N THR A 13 -7.36 5.93 11.96
CA THR A 13 -6.92 6.60 13.19
C THR A 13 -6.50 5.57 14.23
N GLN A 14 -5.40 5.84 14.91
CA GLN A 14 -5.01 5.09 16.09
C GLN A 14 -5.32 5.90 17.35
N VAL A 15 -6.10 5.33 18.26
CA VAL A 15 -6.30 5.89 19.60
C VAL A 15 -4.99 5.83 20.37
N VAL A 16 -4.58 6.98 20.90
CA VAL A 16 -3.43 7.12 21.78
C VAL A 16 -3.93 7.11 23.22
N LEU A 17 -3.41 6.16 24.01
CA LEU A 17 -3.78 5.97 25.41
C LEU A 17 -2.65 6.49 26.32
N LYS A 18 -3.02 7.07 27.45
CA LYS A 18 -2.12 7.43 28.55
C LYS A 18 -2.48 6.60 29.77
N ASP A 19 -1.47 6.07 30.45
CA ASP A 19 -1.69 5.43 31.76
C ASP A 19 -2.06 6.49 32.80
N ALA A 20 -3.25 6.38 33.37
CA ALA A 20 -3.73 7.18 34.50
C ALA A 20 -3.94 6.28 35.74
N GLU A 21 -4.08 6.90 36.92
CA GLU A 21 -4.28 6.18 38.19
C GLU A 21 -5.54 5.29 38.16
N ASP A 22 -6.56 5.69 37.38
CA ASP A 22 -7.84 4.97 37.23
C ASP A 22 -7.89 4.04 36.00
N GLY A 23 -6.78 3.86 35.29
CA GLY A 23 -6.66 3.04 34.08
C GLY A 23 -6.24 3.81 32.83
N PRO A 24 -6.11 3.14 31.67
CA PRO A 24 -5.70 3.79 30.43
C PRO A 24 -6.80 4.72 29.91
N GLU A 25 -6.45 5.98 29.68
CA GLU A 25 -7.34 7.03 29.19
C GLU A 25 -6.98 7.41 27.75
N ALA A 26 -7.96 7.60 26.88
CA ALA A 26 -7.75 8.10 25.53
C ALA A 26 -7.42 9.60 25.56
N VAL A 27 -6.25 9.95 25.05
CA VAL A 27 -5.73 11.34 25.10
C VAL A 27 -5.63 12.00 23.74
N GLY A 28 -5.77 11.23 22.64
CA GLY A 28 -5.66 11.77 21.29
C GLY A 28 -5.80 10.71 20.21
N LEU A 29 -5.80 11.18 18.97
CA LEU A 29 -5.80 10.35 17.75
C LEU A 29 -4.52 10.60 16.95
N ALA A 30 -3.93 9.55 16.43
CA ALA A 30 -2.79 9.62 15.51
C ALA A 30 -3.18 9.08 14.13
N ALA A 31 -2.65 9.71 13.09
CA ALA A 31 -2.89 9.30 11.71
C ALA A 31 -2.17 7.98 11.39
N LYS A 32 -2.81 7.12 10.60
CA LYS A 32 -2.23 5.88 10.10
C LYS A 32 -2.68 5.60 8.68
N CYS A 33 -1.78 5.00 7.89
CA CYS A 33 -2.10 4.55 6.53
C CYS A 33 -2.01 3.02 6.40
N SER A 34 -2.83 2.43 5.52
CA SER A 34 -2.73 1.02 5.10
C SER A 34 -1.35 0.58 4.58
N CYS A 35 -0.52 1.50 4.10
CA CYS A 35 0.84 1.20 3.62
C CYS A 35 1.88 1.10 4.75
N GLY A 36 1.48 1.34 6.01
CA GLY A 36 2.34 1.27 7.18
C GLY A 36 2.86 2.61 7.70
N TRP A 37 2.62 3.72 6.97
CA TRP A 37 2.94 5.06 7.45
C TRP A 37 2.12 5.44 8.68
N ARG A 38 2.73 6.21 9.58
CA ARG A 38 2.14 6.72 10.81
C ARG A 38 2.50 8.19 10.94
N GLY A 39 1.55 9.00 11.38
CA GLY A 39 1.79 10.41 11.71
C GLY A 39 2.90 10.53 12.75
N GLY A 40 3.84 11.45 12.52
CA GLY A 40 4.95 11.74 13.43
C GLY A 40 6.09 10.72 13.49
N ASP A 41 6.71 10.32 12.37
CA ASP A 41 7.97 9.55 12.31
C ASP A 41 9.20 10.35 12.84
N GLY A 42 9.13 10.79 14.10
CA GLY A 42 10.26 11.18 14.94
C GLY A 42 10.40 10.17 16.09
N ASP A 43 11.54 9.50 16.14
CA ASP A 43 11.93 8.40 17.06
C ASP A 43 11.43 8.56 18.52
N PRO A 44 10.97 7.49 19.20
CA PRO A 44 10.55 7.57 20.60
C PRO A 44 11.79 7.56 21.52
N GLY A 45 12.21 8.74 21.95
CA GLY A 45 13.37 8.94 22.83
C GLY A 45 13.06 9.81 24.06
N MET A 46 12.66 9.13 25.15
CA MET A 46 12.49 9.56 26.55
C MET A 46 13.28 10.79 27.01
N GLU A 47 12.65 11.71 27.79
CA GLU A 47 13.27 12.28 29.00
C GLU A 47 12.22 12.67 30.08
N GLY A 48 12.19 11.88 31.17
CA GLY A 48 12.06 12.40 32.53
C GLY A 48 10.65 12.62 33.12
N LYS A 49 10.20 11.64 33.92
CA LYS A 49 9.12 11.73 34.94
C LYS A 49 7.68 11.81 34.40
N GLY A 50 7.10 10.64 34.11
CA GLY A 50 5.65 10.37 34.28
C GLY A 50 4.65 11.19 33.45
N GLY A 51 5.11 11.96 32.46
CA GLY A 51 4.29 12.68 31.51
C GLY A 51 4.78 12.36 30.11
N PHE A 52 3.89 11.88 29.25
CA PHE A 52 4.22 11.53 27.88
C PHE A 52 4.66 12.80 27.13
N ALA A 53 5.90 12.82 26.66
CA ALA A 53 6.47 13.84 25.79
C ALA A 53 6.88 13.16 24.48
N GLY A 54 5.93 13.09 23.56
CA GLY A 54 6.15 12.89 22.12
C GLY A 54 5.19 13.83 21.39
N PRO A 55 5.53 14.41 20.23
CA PRO A 55 4.89 15.66 19.80
C PRO A 55 3.60 15.54 18.95
N PHE A 56 3.13 14.36 18.53
CA PHE A 56 2.17 14.31 17.40
C PHE A 56 1.00 13.32 17.59
N CYS A 57 0.11 13.61 18.54
CA CYS A 57 -1.28 13.12 18.47
C CYS A 57 -2.22 14.31 18.57
N HIS A 58 -3.33 14.27 17.84
CA HIS A 58 -4.34 15.31 17.86
C HIS A 58 -5.19 15.11 19.11
N PRO A 59 -5.12 16.01 20.10
CA PRO A 59 -5.77 15.78 21.38
C PRO A 59 -7.28 15.77 21.21
N VAL A 60 -7.93 14.76 21.77
CA VAL A 60 -9.39 14.75 21.87
C VAL A 60 -9.77 15.77 22.93
N SER A 61 -10.38 16.88 22.52
CA SER A 61 -10.83 17.90 23.45
C SER A 61 -12.09 17.43 24.20
N LEU A 62 -12.38 18.03 25.37
CA LEU A 62 -13.57 17.70 26.17
C LEU A 62 -14.86 18.33 25.62
N THR A 63 -14.83 18.91 24.42
CA THR A 63 -16.01 19.47 23.76
C THR A 63 -16.85 18.35 23.14
N GLU A 64 -18.11 18.63 22.79
CA GLU A 64 -18.99 17.65 22.14
C GLU A 64 -18.43 17.14 20.80
N ASP A 65 -17.57 17.93 20.14
CA ASP A 65 -16.97 17.64 18.83
C ASP A 65 -15.47 17.26 18.90
N GLY A 66 -14.88 17.16 20.10
CA GLY A 66 -13.44 17.05 20.28
C GLY A 66 -12.80 15.82 19.64
N GLU A 67 -13.54 14.71 19.51
CA GLU A 67 -13.09 13.51 18.80
C GLU A 67 -13.11 13.69 17.28
N ALA A 68 -14.13 14.36 16.75
CA ALA A 68 -14.26 14.64 15.32
C ALA A 68 -13.20 15.65 14.85
N GLU A 69 -12.90 16.66 15.67
CA GLU A 69 -11.82 17.61 15.42
C GLU A 69 -10.45 16.91 15.38
N ALA A 70 -10.21 15.98 16.31
CA ALA A 70 -8.98 15.20 16.34
C ALA A 70 -8.85 14.24 15.15
N GLU A 71 -9.95 13.61 14.71
CA GLU A 71 -9.99 12.76 13.51
C GLU A 71 -9.69 13.58 12.25
N GLN A 72 -10.29 14.77 12.13
CA GLN A 72 -10.07 15.67 11.00
C GLN A 72 -8.63 16.18 10.93
N ALA A 73 -8.04 16.52 12.08
CA ALA A 73 -6.65 16.95 12.14
C ALA A 73 -5.68 15.81 11.80
N ALA A 74 -5.97 14.58 12.24
CA ALA A 74 -5.22 13.39 11.84
C ALA A 74 -5.35 13.09 10.34
N GLU A 75 -6.53 13.29 9.76
CA GLU A 75 -6.73 13.14 8.32
C GLU A 75 -5.92 14.19 7.55
N GLN A 76 -5.92 15.44 8.01
CA GLN A 76 -5.17 16.52 7.37
C GLN A 76 -3.66 16.25 7.40
N GLU A 77 -3.12 15.77 8.52
CA GLU A 77 -1.73 15.33 8.63
C GLU A 77 -1.41 14.19 7.64
N TRP A 78 -2.30 13.19 7.52
CA TRP A 78 -2.15 12.13 6.53
C TRP A 78 -2.16 12.67 5.09
N LEU A 79 -3.00 13.66 4.79
CA LEU A 79 -3.02 14.28 3.46
C LEU A 79 -1.74 15.08 3.17
N GLU A 80 -1.25 15.85 4.13
CA GLU A 80 -0.12 16.77 3.94
C GLU A 80 1.23 16.05 4.01
N ASP A 81 1.47 15.28 5.05
CA ASP A 81 2.80 14.72 5.32
C ASP A 81 3.02 13.38 4.64
N HIS A 82 1.94 12.60 4.45
CA HIS A 82 2.02 11.28 3.81
C HIS A 82 1.66 11.31 2.33
N ILE A 83 0.49 11.85 1.98
CA ILE A 83 0.03 11.87 0.59
C ILE A 83 0.74 12.95 -0.22
N ALA A 84 0.92 14.16 0.32
CA ALA A 84 1.58 15.27 -0.39
C ALA A 84 3.10 15.32 -0.17
N GLY A 85 3.64 14.69 0.88
CA GLY A 85 5.07 14.67 1.22
C GLY A 85 5.92 13.66 0.41
N GLY A 86 5.31 12.65 -0.20
CA GLY A 86 5.97 11.82 -1.21
C GLY A 86 6.17 12.60 -2.52
N ALA A 87 7.16 12.27 -3.34
CA ALA A 87 7.24 12.84 -4.69
C ALA A 87 5.93 12.55 -5.43
N VAL A 88 5.02 13.53 -5.48
CA VAL A 88 3.71 13.37 -6.08
C VAL A 88 3.94 13.14 -7.55
N VAL A 89 3.70 11.89 -7.98
CA VAL A 89 3.64 11.55 -9.39
C VAL A 89 2.56 12.46 -9.98
N PRO A 90 2.87 13.33 -10.96
CA PRO A 90 1.86 14.19 -11.55
C PRO A 90 0.66 13.36 -11.98
N ALA A 91 -0.57 13.81 -11.72
CA ALA A 91 -1.78 13.03 -11.99
C ALA A 91 -1.80 12.46 -13.41
N ALA A 92 -1.34 13.24 -14.40
CA ALA A 92 -1.21 12.79 -15.79
C ALA A 92 -0.26 11.58 -15.96
N LEU A 93 0.84 11.52 -15.20
CA LEU A 93 1.77 10.39 -15.21
C LEU A 93 1.18 9.18 -14.46
N ALA A 94 0.49 9.40 -13.34
CA ALA A 94 -0.23 8.32 -12.65
C ALA A 94 -1.32 7.70 -13.54
N ASP A 95 -2.07 8.52 -14.27
CA ASP A 95 -3.08 8.09 -15.24
C ASP A 95 -2.45 7.30 -16.40
N GLN A 96 -1.27 7.72 -16.88
CA GLN A 96 -0.53 6.96 -17.90
C GLN A 96 -0.09 5.58 -17.39
N ILE A 97 0.46 5.50 -16.18
CA ILE A 97 0.86 4.21 -15.58
C ILE A 97 -0.36 3.29 -15.42
N ARG A 98 -1.50 3.83 -15.00
CA ARG A 98 -2.76 3.08 -14.88
C ARG A 98 -3.22 2.56 -16.24
N SER A 99 -3.24 3.43 -17.26
CA SER A 99 -3.61 3.06 -18.62
C SER A 99 -2.71 1.97 -19.21
N VAL A 100 -1.40 1.99 -18.92
CA VAL A 100 -0.50 0.88 -19.31
C VAL A 100 -0.90 -0.41 -18.59
N GLY A 101 -1.17 -0.35 -17.28
CA GLY A 101 -1.65 -1.50 -16.53
C GLY A 101 -2.92 -2.13 -17.12
N GLU A 102 -3.90 -1.30 -17.49
CA GLU A 102 -5.16 -1.71 -18.13
C GLU A 102 -4.94 -2.33 -19.52
N GLN A 103 -4.02 -1.78 -20.32
CA GLN A 103 -3.65 -2.35 -21.62
C GLN A 103 -3.02 -3.74 -21.47
N LEU A 104 -2.14 -3.92 -20.47
CA LEU A 104 -1.57 -5.24 -20.17
C LEU A 104 -2.65 -6.23 -19.73
N ASP A 105 -3.61 -5.82 -18.89
CA ASP A 105 -4.73 -6.66 -18.49
C ASP A 105 -5.58 -7.08 -19.71
N ALA A 106 -5.92 -6.13 -20.60
CA ALA A 106 -6.68 -6.40 -21.81
C ALA A 106 -5.96 -7.40 -22.74
N MET A 107 -4.62 -7.33 -22.84
CA MET A 107 -3.83 -8.30 -23.60
C MET A 107 -3.82 -9.69 -22.95
N ILE A 108 -3.82 -9.78 -21.61
CA ILE A 108 -3.96 -11.07 -20.91
C ILE A 108 -5.32 -11.69 -21.21
N GLU A 109 -6.39 -10.88 -21.17
CA GLU A 109 -7.75 -11.31 -21.49
C GLU A 109 -7.90 -11.74 -22.96
N ALA A 110 -7.14 -11.11 -23.86
CA ALA A 110 -7.08 -11.46 -25.28
C ALA A 110 -6.19 -12.68 -25.59
N ASP A 111 -5.71 -13.41 -24.57
CA ASP A 111 -4.83 -14.57 -24.72
C ASP A 111 -3.48 -14.26 -25.40
N GLU A 112 -2.93 -13.08 -25.13
CA GLU A 112 -1.58 -12.67 -25.54
C GLU A 112 -0.56 -12.60 -24.38
N PRO A 113 -0.51 -13.58 -23.44
CA PRO A 113 0.28 -13.43 -22.22
C PRO A 113 1.79 -13.37 -22.46
N MET A 114 2.29 -13.99 -23.54
CA MET A 114 3.73 -13.94 -23.87
C MET A 114 4.19 -12.53 -24.27
N ALA A 115 3.34 -11.78 -24.98
CA ALA A 115 3.62 -10.39 -25.34
C ALA A 115 3.63 -9.50 -24.10
N VAL A 116 2.71 -9.74 -23.17
CA VAL A 116 2.65 -9.05 -21.87
C VAL A 116 3.91 -9.30 -21.05
N LEU A 117 4.37 -10.55 -20.93
CA LEU A 117 5.61 -10.87 -20.22
C LEU A 117 6.84 -10.16 -20.82
N ALA A 118 6.92 -10.06 -22.15
CA ALA A 118 7.96 -9.31 -22.83
C ALA A 118 7.86 -7.79 -22.57
N ALA A 119 6.67 -7.22 -22.59
CA ALA A 119 6.44 -5.81 -22.25
C ALA A 119 6.84 -5.51 -20.78
N ILE A 120 6.51 -6.41 -19.86
CA ILE A 120 6.88 -6.28 -18.45
C ILE A 120 8.40 -6.34 -18.27
N ARG A 121 9.09 -7.21 -19.02
CA ARG A 121 10.56 -7.21 -19.05
C ARG A 121 11.11 -5.85 -19.48
N LEU A 122 10.53 -5.21 -20.50
CA LEU A 122 10.95 -3.88 -20.95
C LEU A 122 10.71 -2.80 -19.89
N SER A 123 9.67 -2.94 -19.07
CA SER A 123 9.45 -2.05 -17.93
C SER A 123 10.45 -2.28 -16.78
N GLY A 124 11.23 -3.36 -16.78
CA GLY A 124 12.07 -3.72 -15.63
C GLY A 124 11.31 -4.46 -14.51
N GLY A 125 10.10 -4.95 -14.79
CA GLY A 125 9.32 -5.77 -13.86
C GLY A 125 8.37 -5.02 -12.93
N TYR A 126 8.03 -3.75 -13.19
CA TYR A 126 7.16 -2.96 -12.30
C TYR A 126 5.72 -3.48 -12.18
N PHE A 127 5.22 -4.24 -13.16
CA PHE A 127 3.86 -4.76 -13.19
C PHE A 127 3.76 -6.19 -12.63
N ALA A 128 4.11 -6.37 -11.35
CA ALA A 128 4.24 -7.71 -10.74
C ALA A 128 2.95 -8.53 -10.74
N ARG A 129 1.78 -7.87 -10.59
CA ARG A 129 0.46 -8.54 -10.67
C ARG A 129 0.23 -9.11 -12.06
N GLN A 130 0.31 -8.26 -13.08
CA GLN A 130 0.13 -8.65 -14.48
C GLN A 130 1.18 -9.68 -14.91
N ALA A 131 2.42 -9.61 -14.39
CA ALA A 131 3.46 -10.61 -14.66
C ALA A 131 3.04 -12.01 -14.19
N ARG A 132 2.44 -12.08 -12.99
CA ARG A 132 1.92 -13.33 -12.44
C ARG A 132 0.74 -13.84 -13.25
N ASP A 133 -0.23 -12.97 -13.52
CA ASP A 133 -1.45 -13.35 -14.23
C ASP A 133 -1.13 -13.81 -15.66
N ALA A 134 -0.24 -13.09 -16.36
CA ALA A 134 0.27 -13.49 -17.67
C ALA A 134 1.06 -14.80 -17.61
N ALA A 135 1.94 -15.01 -16.62
CA ALA A 135 2.68 -16.26 -16.48
C ALA A 135 1.76 -17.46 -16.24
N MET A 136 0.72 -17.28 -15.42
CA MET A 136 -0.29 -18.32 -15.18
C MET A 136 -1.14 -18.59 -16.41
N ARG A 137 -1.58 -17.54 -17.12
CA ARG A 137 -2.35 -17.67 -18.36
C ARG A 137 -1.51 -18.34 -19.45
N ALA A 138 -0.24 -17.96 -19.61
CA ALA A 138 0.69 -18.61 -20.53
C ALA A 138 0.84 -20.11 -20.21
N SER A 139 1.02 -20.46 -18.94
CA SER A 139 1.09 -21.87 -18.52
C SER A 139 -0.21 -22.64 -18.80
N TYR A 140 -1.37 -21.99 -18.72
CA TYR A 140 -2.66 -22.59 -19.06
C TYR A 140 -2.81 -22.79 -20.58
N LEU A 141 -2.22 -21.92 -21.38
CA LEU A 141 -2.13 -22.02 -22.84
C LEU A 141 -0.95 -22.90 -23.31
N ASP A 142 -0.50 -23.84 -22.46
CA ASP A 142 0.58 -24.80 -22.73
C ASP A 142 1.96 -24.21 -23.04
N HIS A 143 2.20 -22.92 -22.74
CA HIS A 143 3.56 -22.39 -22.79
C HIS A 143 4.41 -22.98 -21.67
N SER A 144 5.60 -23.45 -22.04
CA SER A 144 6.54 -24.01 -21.07
C SER A 144 7.13 -22.92 -20.17
N TRP A 145 7.49 -23.30 -18.95
CA TRP A 145 8.20 -22.42 -18.01
C TRP A 145 9.54 -21.92 -18.53
N SER A 146 10.13 -22.60 -19.53
CA SER A 146 11.33 -22.11 -20.21
C SER A 146 11.00 -20.91 -21.09
N GLN A 147 9.92 -20.97 -21.87
CA GLN A 147 9.45 -19.86 -22.72
C GLN A 147 9.00 -18.67 -21.87
N ILE A 148 8.27 -18.93 -20.78
CA ILE A 148 7.83 -17.90 -19.83
C ILE A 148 9.05 -17.18 -19.22
N GLY A 149 10.07 -17.94 -18.81
CA GLY A 149 11.33 -17.38 -18.32
C GLY A 149 12.05 -16.53 -19.37
N GLU A 150 12.16 -17.02 -20.60
CA GLU A 150 12.77 -16.30 -21.71
C GLU A 150 12.08 -14.96 -22.01
N ALA A 151 10.74 -14.95 -22.05
CA ALA A 151 9.96 -13.72 -22.25
C ALA A 151 10.22 -12.69 -21.15
N LEU A 152 10.34 -13.14 -19.90
CA LEU A 152 10.67 -12.30 -18.75
C LEU A 152 12.17 -11.96 -18.64
N GLY A 153 13.04 -12.61 -19.42
CA GLY A 153 14.50 -12.45 -19.33
C GLY A 153 15.11 -13.08 -18.06
N ILE A 154 14.47 -14.11 -17.51
CA ILE A 154 14.92 -14.84 -16.30
C ILE A 154 15.06 -16.34 -16.60
N SER A 155 15.70 -17.09 -15.70
CA SER A 155 15.82 -18.54 -15.87
C SER A 155 14.47 -19.25 -15.69
N LYS A 156 14.32 -20.43 -16.31
CA LYS A 156 13.17 -21.33 -16.09
C LYS A 156 12.88 -21.56 -14.61
N GLN A 157 13.92 -21.82 -13.83
CA GLN A 157 13.78 -22.07 -12.39
C GLN A 157 13.25 -20.83 -11.66
N ALA A 158 13.79 -19.65 -11.97
CA ALA A 158 13.32 -18.39 -11.38
C ALA A 158 11.85 -18.10 -11.75
N ALA A 159 11.45 -18.37 -12.99
CA ALA A 159 10.06 -18.23 -13.43
C ALA A 159 9.11 -19.16 -12.65
N TRP A 160 9.47 -20.44 -12.54
CA TRP A 160 8.70 -21.42 -11.79
C TRP A 160 8.60 -21.08 -10.30
N GLU A 161 9.72 -20.69 -9.68
CA GLU A 161 9.75 -20.34 -8.25
C GLU A 161 8.91 -19.10 -7.93
N ARG A 162 8.92 -18.11 -8.82
CA ARG A 162 8.18 -16.84 -8.65
C ARG A 162 6.69 -16.98 -8.93
N TYR A 163 6.33 -17.69 -10.01
CA TYR A 163 4.96 -17.67 -10.53
C TYR A 163 4.28 -19.04 -10.56
N GLY A 164 5.03 -20.14 -10.62
CA GLY A 164 4.49 -21.50 -10.74
C GLY A 164 3.86 -22.07 -9.46
N LYS A 165 4.00 -21.39 -8.32
CA LYS A 165 3.33 -21.78 -7.07
C LYS A 165 1.90 -21.23 -7.07
N SER A 166 0.91 -22.12 -6.97
CA SER A 166 -0.49 -21.74 -6.74
C SER A 166 -0.59 -20.79 -5.54
N ARG A 167 -1.47 -19.78 -5.63
CA ARG A 167 -1.76 -18.88 -4.50
C ARG A 167 -2.13 -19.75 -3.30
N PRO A 168 -1.53 -19.59 -2.10
CA PRO A 168 -2.05 -20.26 -0.92
C PRO A 168 -3.51 -19.82 -0.76
N GLU A 169 -4.43 -20.77 -0.86
CA GLU A 169 -5.84 -20.53 -0.57
C GLU A 169 -5.91 -20.00 0.85
N LYS A 170 -6.52 -18.82 1.02
CA LYS A 170 -6.92 -18.37 2.36
C LYS A 170 -7.93 -19.39 2.85
N VAL A 171 -7.49 -20.26 3.75
CA VAL A 171 -8.37 -21.10 4.55
C VAL A 171 -9.34 -20.14 5.25
N SER A 172 -10.61 -20.24 4.88
CA SER A 172 -11.71 -19.47 5.48
C SER A 172 -12.02 -19.96 6.88
#